data_AF-A0AAD5Y8V4-F1
#
_entry.id   AF-A0AAD5Y8V4-F1
#
_cell.length_a   1.000
_cell.length_b   1.000
_cell.length_c   1.000
_cell.angle_alpha   90.00
_cell.angle_beta   90.00
_cell.angle_gamma   90.00
#
_symmetry.space_group_name_H-M   'P 1'
#
loop_
_entity.id
_entity.type
_entity.pdbx_description
1 polymer ?
#
loop_
_entity_poly.entity_id
_entity_poly.type
_entity_poly.pdbx_seq_one_letter_code
_entity_poly.pdbx_strand_id
1 'polypeptide(L)' 'MGRLLDDDPLSRALAPPPNETPEAKAIRLRAEAQARKISEEIDESLKAERAALKKKPPVKVLLLGQSESGGLFSLV' A
#
# COMPACT_ATOMS: atom_id res chain seq x y z
N MET A 1 17.40 25.42 12.02
CA MET A 1 17.60 23.98 11.76
C MET A 1 16.86 23.61 10.47
N GLY A 2 17.36 24.01 9.28
CA GLY A 2 16.60 23.86 8.03
C GLY A 2 17.41 23.61 6.75
N ARG A 3 18.74 23.61 6.82
CA ARG A 3 19.61 23.64 5.63
C ARG A 3 19.92 22.26 5.02
N LEU A 4 19.55 21.16 5.68
CA LEU A 4 19.84 19.79 5.21
C LEU A 4 18.70 19.16 4.39
N LEU A 5 17.47 19.69 4.50
CA LEU A 5 16.32 19.17 3.75
C LEU A 5 16.28 19.68 2.30
N ASP A 6 16.83 20.88 2.05
CA ASP A 6 16.85 21.52 0.72
C ASP A 6 17.89 20.90 -0.24
N ASP A 7 18.88 20.18 0.29
CA ASP A 7 19.94 19.51 -0.49
C ASP A 7 19.76 17.98 -0.60
N ASP A 8 18.71 17.41 -0.03
CA ASP A 8 18.41 15.99 -0.20
C ASP A 8 17.89 15.73 -1.64
N PRO A 9 18.51 14.83 -2.42
CA PRO A 9 18.05 14.49 -3.77
C PRO A 9 16.58 14.05 -3.82
N LEU A 10 16.06 13.42 -2.76
CA LEU A 10 14.67 13.01 -2.70
C LEU A 10 13.73 14.21 -2.54
N SER A 11 14.08 15.16 -1.66
CA SER A 11 13.33 16.41 -1.48
C SER A 11 13.27 17.22 -2.76
N ARG A 12 14.37 17.28 -3.52
CA ARG A 12 14.42 17.96 -4.82
C ARG A 12 13.57 17.28 -5.88
N ALA A 13 13.49 15.95 -5.88
CA ALA A 13 12.67 15.19 -6.82
C ALA A 13 11.17 15.31 -6.52
N LEU A 14 10.79 15.47 -5.24
CA LEU A 14 9.40 15.61 -4.80
C LEU A 14 8.95 17.08 -4.70
N ALA A 15 9.86 18.03 -4.87
CA ALA A 15 9.53 19.45 -4.81
C ALA A 15 8.50 19.83 -5.89
N PRO A 16 7.50 20.66 -5.56
CA PRO A 16 6.54 21.12 -6.55
C PRO A 16 7.26 21.96 -7.63
N PRO A 17 6.75 21.95 -8.87
CA PRO A 17 7.36 22.71 -9.95
C PRO A 17 7.36 24.22 -9.62
N PRO A 18 8.46 24.94 -9.91
CA PRO A 18 8.62 26.34 -9.50
C PRO A 18 7.64 27.31 -10.20
N ASN A 19 7.02 26.89 -11.30
CA ASN A 19 6.05 27.68 -12.07
C ASN A 19 4.60 27.20 -11.89
N GLU A 20 4.24 26.71 -10.69
CA GLU A 20 2.89 26.23 -10.37
C GLU A 20 1.88 27.41 -10.28
N THR A 21 0.77 27.34 -11.01
CA THR A 21 -0.34 28.29 -10.87
C THR A 21 -1.12 28.04 -9.57
N PRO A 22 -1.82 29.03 -9.00
CA PRO A 22 -2.62 28.82 -7.78
C PRO A 22 -3.68 27.72 -7.94
N GLU A 23 -4.22 27.54 -9.15
CA GLU A 23 -5.17 26.47 -9.47
C GLU A 23 -4.49 25.09 -9.49
N ALA A 24 -3.32 24.97 -10.11
CA ALA A 24 -2.53 23.74 -10.12
C ALA A 24 -2.15 23.30 -8.70
N LYS A 25 -1.78 24.26 -7.84
CA LYS A 25 -1.53 24.00 -6.43
C LYS A 25 -2.75 23.45 -5.70
N ALA A 26 -3.93 24.02 -5.95
CA ALA A 26 -5.17 23.54 -5.36
C ALA A 26 -5.51 22.11 -5.80
N ILE A 27 -5.25 21.77 -7.07
CA ILE A 27 -5.43 20.41 -7.60
C ILE A 27 -4.47 19.44 -6.91
N ARG A 28 -3.18 19.79 -6.79
CA ARG A 28 -2.20 18.95 -6.08
C ARG A 28 -2.60 18.68 -4.64
N LEU A 29 -2.96 19.72 -3.88
CA LEU A 29 -3.39 19.56 -2.48
C LEU A 29 -4.65 18.69 -2.35
N ARG A 30 -5.60 18.82 -3.29
CA ARG A 30 -6.77 17.93 -3.33
C ARG A 30 -6.38 16.50 -3.62
N ALA A 31 -5.47 16.27 -4.57
CA ALA A 31 -4.97 14.95 -4.90
C ALA A 31 -4.22 14.30 -3.72
N GLU A 32 -3.37 15.06 -3.02
CA GLU A 32 -2.68 14.61 -1.80
C GLU A 32 -3.68 14.26 -0.68
N ALA A 33 -4.71 15.10 -0.48
CA ALA A 33 -5.76 14.83 0.52
C ALA A 33 -6.57 13.58 0.17
N GLN A 34 -6.88 13.35 -1.11
CA GLN A 34 -7.55 12.13 -1.57
C GLN A 34 -6.65 10.90 -1.38
N ALA A 35 -5.39 10.98 -1.81
CA ALA A 35 -4.43 9.90 -1.64
C ALA A 35 -4.25 9.52 -0.17
N ARG A 36 -4.20 10.51 0.73
CA ARG A 36 -4.14 10.27 2.17
C ARG A 36 -5.38 9.53 2.69
N LYS A 37 -6.58 9.98 2.32
CA LYS A 37 -7.83 9.31 2.72
C LYS A 37 -7.86 7.85 2.27
N ILE A 38 -7.52 7.61 1.00
CA ILE A 38 -7.45 6.25 0.44
C ILE A 38 -6.43 5.40 1.20
N SER A 39 -5.26 5.96 1.52
CA SER A 39 -4.24 5.25 2.31
C SER A 39 -4.75 4.89 3.71
N GLU A 40 -5.46 5.80 4.39
CA GLU A 40 -6.04 5.57 5.71
C GLU A 40 -7.10 4.45 5.66
N GLU A 41 -7.95 4.43 4.63
CA GLU A 41 -8.94 3.36 4.39
C GLU A 41 -8.26 2.01 4.12
N ILE A 42 -7.19 1.99 3.32
CA ILE A 42 -6.41 0.77 3.05
C ILE A 42 -5.80 0.26 4.36
N ASP A 43 -5.18 1.12 5.16
CA ASP A 43 -4.57 0.73 6.42
C ASP A 43 -5.60 0.16 7.41
N GLU A 44 -6.79 0.74 7.46
CA GLU A 44 -7.88 0.22 8.29
C GLU A 44 -8.34 -1.17 7.83
N SER A 45 -8.55 -1.35 6.52
CA SER A 45 -8.95 -2.64 5.96
C SER A 45 -7.89 -3.73 6.19
N LEU A 46 -6.60 -3.41 6.02
CA LEU A 46 -5.49 -4.32 6.29
C LEU A 46 -5.40 -4.69 7.78
N LYS A 47 -5.66 -3.73 8.69
CA LYS A 47 -5.72 -4.02 10.14
C LYS A 47 -6.86 -4.96 10.46
N ALA A 48 -8.04 -4.72 9.88
CA ALA A 48 -9.21 -5.58 10.07
C ALA A 48 -8.96 -7.00 9.55
N GLU A 49 -8.38 -7.14 8.36
CA GLU A 49 -8.03 -8.44 7.77
C GLU A 49 -7.00 -9.18 8.63
N ARG A 50 -5.92 -8.51 9.05
CA ARG A 50 -4.93 -9.08 9.97
C ARG A 50 -5.55 -9.54 11.28
N ALA A 51 -6.49 -8.77 11.84
CA ALA A 51 -7.21 -9.15 13.05
C ALA A 51 -8.11 -10.38 12.82
N ALA A 52 -8.77 -10.49 11.67
CA ALA A 52 -9.58 -11.64 11.29
C ALA A 52 -8.73 -12.91 11.12
N LEU A 53 -7.59 -12.81 10.44
CA LEU A 53 -6.63 -13.91 10.26
C LEU A 53 -6.07 -14.42 11.59
N LYS A 54 -5.83 -13.52 12.56
CA LYS A 54 -5.43 -13.92 13.92
C LYS A 54 -6.52 -14.68 14.66
N LYS A 55 -7.80 -14.36 14.43
CA LYS A 55 -8.94 -15.03 15.07
C LYS A 55 -9.22 -16.41 14.49
N LYS A 56 -9.01 -16.60 13.18
CA LYS A 56 -9.17 -17.88 12.49
C LYS A 56 -7.97 -18.10 11.56
N PRO A 57 -6.87 -18.67 12.07
CA PRO A 57 -5.68 -18.88 11.24
C PRO A 57 -6.03 -19.80 10.07
N PRO A 58 -5.82 -19.37 8.82
CA PRO A 58 -6.06 -20.25 7.69
C PRO A 58 -5.05 -21.39 7.70
N VAL A 59 -5.54 -22.62 7.49
CA VAL A 59 -4.68 -23.79 7.32
C VAL A 59 -4.04 -23.70 5.93
N LYS A 60 -2.75 -23.40 5.88
CA LYS A 60 -1.98 -23.38 4.63
C LYS A 60 -1.47 -24.79 4.34
N VAL A 61 -2.12 -25.51 3.42
CA VAL A 61 -1.66 -26.82 2.94
C VAL A 61 -0.75 -26.58 1.73
N LEU A 62 0.53 -26.92 1.86
CA LEU A 62 1.48 -26.93 0.75
C LEU A 62 1.61 -28.37 0.25
N LEU A 63 1.07 -28.66 -0.93
CA LEU A 63 1.20 -29.97 -1.56
C LEU A 63 2.47 -29.98 -2.41
N LEU A 64 3.53 -30.62 -1.90
CA LEU A 64 4.76 -30.84 -2.67
C LEU A 64 4.66 -32.20 -3.35
N GLY A 65 4.40 -32.23 -4.66
CA GLY A 65 4.42 -33.43 -5.48
C GLY A 65 5.66 -33.44 -6.37
N GLN A 66 6.59 -34.38 -6.14
CA GLN A 66 7.51 -34.82 -7.18
C GLN A 66 6.71 -35.72 -8.12
N SER A 67 6.43 -35.18 -9.31
CA SER A 67 5.95 -35.89 -10.49
C SER A 67 4.57 -36.55 -10.38
N GLU A 68 3.64 -36.10 -11.22
CA GLU A 68 2.68 -36.98 -11.89
C GLU A 68 1.90 -38.00 -11.01
N SER A 69 1.06 -37.53 -10.08
CA SER A 69 0.01 -38.42 -9.56
C SER A 69 -1.27 -37.68 -9.27
N GLY A 70 -2.31 -38.02 -10.04
CA GLY A 70 -3.65 -37.48 -9.97
C GLY A 70 -4.36 -37.84 -8.66
N GLY A 71 -4.08 -37.11 -7.60
CA GLY A 71 -4.83 -37.15 -6.35
C GLY A 71 -6.02 -36.21 -6.38
N LEU A 72 -7.09 -36.59 -7.08
CA LEU A 72 -8.41 -36.00 -6.88
C LEU A 72 -8.89 -36.41 -5.48
N PHE A 73 -8.85 -35.51 -4.49
CA PHE A 73 -9.41 -35.80 -3.17
C PHE A 73 -10.56 -34.86 -2.83
N SER A 74 -11.72 -35.50 -2.68
CA SER A 74 -13.00 -34.91 -2.30
C SER A 74 -12.94 -34.26 -0.92
N LEU A 75 -13.42 -33.03 -0.84
CA LEU A 75 -13.74 -32.38 0.42
C LEU A 75 -15.12 -32.87 0.88
N VAL A 76 -15.15 -33.70 1.93
CA VAL A 76 -16.29 -33.79 2.86
C VAL A 76 -15.98 -32.85 4.02
#